data_AF-A0A6P7FUI6-F1
#
_entry.id   AF-A0A6P7FUI6-F1
#
_cell.length_a   1.000
_cell.length_b   1.000
_cell.length_c   1.000
_cell.angle_alpha   90.00
_cell.angle_beta   90.00
_cell.angle_gamma   90.00
#
_symmetry.space_group_name_H-M   'P 1'
#
loop_
_entity.id
_entity.type
_entity.pdbx_description
1 polymer ?
#
loop_
_entity_poly.entity_id
_entity_poly.type
_entity_poly.pdbx_seq_one_letter_code
_entity_poly.pdbx_strand_id
1 'polypeptide(L)'
;MEIWLKWYGDHTIDIRQDITDENKDINEVFDDILLFEENVIEEAYEEGFKIGVQQGNKEGYHLGFHRGSEIGAEIGFYLGVVEKYLELYSNSTDEKFSKPKSSLENLKKNLSEFPRSNSAEIDVFEALDAIRAQFKKVCAQMKVNISYPGKSNMSF
;
A
#
# COMPACT_ATOMS: atom_id res chain seq x y z
N MET A 1 -10.94 28.30 -11.08
CA MET A 1 -10.75 29.21 -12.23
C MET A 1 -9.28 29.24 -12.68
N GLU A 2 -8.31 29.19 -11.76
CA GLU A 2 -6.86 29.15 -12.09
C GLU A 2 -6.37 27.83 -12.74
N ILE A 3 -6.98 26.68 -12.40
CA ILE A 3 -6.59 25.37 -12.97
C ILE A 3 -6.96 25.29 -14.47
N TRP A 4 -8.11 25.85 -14.84
CA TRP A 4 -8.59 25.93 -16.23
C TRP A 4 -7.72 26.86 -17.09
N LEU A 5 -7.26 27.98 -16.52
CA LEU A 5 -6.37 28.92 -17.22
C LEU A 5 -4.97 28.34 -17.40
N LYS A 6 -4.50 27.49 -16.48
CA LYS A 6 -3.17 26.85 -16.59
C LYS A 6 -3.14 25.73 -17.65
N TRP A 7 -4.26 25.01 -17.82
CA TRP A 7 -4.39 23.99 -18.88
C TRP A 7 -4.52 24.63 -20.27
N TYR A 8 -5.31 25.70 -20.42
CA TYR A 8 -5.43 26.44 -21.68
C TYR A 8 -4.19 27.29 -22.04
N GLY A 9 -3.44 27.77 -21.04
CA GLY A 9 -2.29 28.66 -21.26
C GLY A 9 -1.02 27.97 -21.76
N ASP A 10 -0.88 26.67 -21.51
CA ASP A 10 0.27 25.85 -21.93
C ASP A 10 0.00 25.08 -23.24
N HIS A 11 -1.28 24.92 -23.62
CA HIS A 11 -1.75 24.17 -24.79
C HIS A 11 -2.57 25.04 -25.76
N THR A 12 -2.24 26.33 -25.89
CA THR A 12 -2.59 26.99 -27.15
C THR A 12 -1.83 26.27 -28.25
N ILE A 13 -2.53 25.40 -28.98
CA ILE A 13 -2.06 24.87 -30.26
C ILE A 13 -1.84 26.10 -31.12
N ASP A 14 -0.60 26.58 -31.16
CA ASP A 14 -0.22 27.67 -32.03
C ASP A 14 -0.21 27.11 -33.44
N ILE A 15 -1.38 27.12 -34.08
CA ILE A 15 -1.60 26.69 -35.47
C ILE A 15 -0.67 27.42 -36.46
N ARG A 16 0.06 28.45 -36.02
CA ARG A 16 1.07 29.16 -36.81
C ARG A 16 2.46 28.53 -36.73
N GLN A 17 2.77 27.75 -35.69
CA GLN A 17 4.09 27.11 -35.57
C GLN A 17 4.22 25.84 -36.41
N ASP A 18 3.15 25.05 -36.57
CA ASP A 18 3.19 23.79 -37.34
C ASP A 18 3.17 23.95 -38.87
N ILE A 19 2.99 25.18 -39.39
CA ILE A 19 3.07 25.47 -40.84
C ILE A 19 4.52 25.67 -41.30
N THR A 20 5.51 25.63 -40.40
CA THR A 20 6.90 26.04 -40.73
C THR A 20 7.84 24.91 -41.16
N ASP A 21 7.36 23.68 -41.31
CA ASP A 21 8.18 22.61 -41.89
C ASP A 21 8.09 22.69 -43.43
N GLU A 22 9.00 23.45 -44.06
CA GLU A 22 9.06 23.68 -45.52
C GLU A 22 9.17 22.38 -46.36
N ASN A 23 9.27 21.20 -45.73
CA ASN A 23 9.37 19.88 -46.38
C ASN A 23 8.19 18.93 -46.12
N LYS A 24 7.11 19.35 -45.44
CA LYS A 24 5.95 18.47 -45.19
C LYS A 24 5.18 18.24 -46.49
N ASP A 25 4.89 16.98 -46.84
CA ASP A 25 4.12 16.66 -48.05
C ASP A 25 2.71 17.29 -47.93
N ILE A 26 2.22 17.90 -49.01
CA ILE A 26 0.86 18.46 -49.08
C ILE A 26 -0.18 17.40 -48.71
N ASN A 27 0.06 16.12 -49.05
CA ASN A 27 -0.84 15.04 -48.67
C ASN A 27 -0.86 14.83 -47.15
N GLU A 28 0.30 14.89 -46.47
CA GLU A 28 0.38 14.79 -45.01
C GLU A 28 -0.36 15.95 -44.33
N VAL A 29 -0.27 17.16 -44.88
CA VAL A 29 -1.01 18.33 -44.36
C VAL A 29 -2.53 18.13 -44.49
N PHE A 30 -3.00 17.55 -45.60
CA PHE A 30 -4.43 17.25 -45.77
C PHE A 30 -4.89 16.12 -44.86
N ASP A 31 -4.05 15.09 -44.65
CA ASP A 31 -4.33 14.00 -43.72
C ASP A 31 -4.39 14.51 -42.28
N ASP A 32 -3.48 15.40 -41.87
CA ASP A 32 -3.49 16.04 -40.55
C ASP A 32 -4.78 16.84 -40.31
N ILE A 33 -5.26 17.58 -41.33
CA ILE A 33 -6.51 18.33 -41.23
C ILE A 33 -7.72 17.39 -41.17
N LEU A 34 -7.73 16.35 -42.01
CA LEU A 34 -8.83 15.42 -42.10
C LEU A 34 -8.99 14.59 -40.82
N LEU A 35 -7.87 14.17 -40.24
CA LEU A 35 -7.79 13.32 -39.05
C LEU A 35 -7.55 14.12 -37.77
N PHE A 36 -7.66 15.46 -37.82
CA PHE A 36 -7.33 16.33 -36.69
C PHE A 36 -8.05 15.94 -35.41
N GLU A 37 -9.35 15.64 -35.50
CA GLU A 37 -10.15 15.25 -34.33
C GLU A 37 -9.69 13.88 -33.78
N GLU A 38 -9.46 12.88 -34.63
CA GLU A 38 -8.94 11.58 -34.19
C GLU A 38 -7.57 11.70 -33.53
N ASN A 39 -6.66 12.49 -34.12
CA ASN A 39 -5.32 12.70 -33.59
C ASN A 39 -5.36 13.38 -32.22
N VAL A 40 -6.17 14.44 -32.05
CA VAL A 40 -6.33 15.13 -30.76
C VAL A 40 -6.93 14.20 -29.71
N ILE A 41 -7.87 13.33 -30.08
CA ILE A 41 -8.46 12.36 -29.15
C ILE A 41 -7.41 11.33 -28.70
N GLU A 42 -6.62 10.82 -29.65
CA GLU A 42 -5.55 9.85 -29.37
C GLU A 42 -4.47 10.46 -28.46
N GLU A 43 -3.98 11.65 -28.79
CA GLU A 43 -3.00 12.38 -27.99
C GLU A 43 -3.50 12.66 -26.57
N ALA A 44 -4.73 13.16 -26.43
CA ALA A 44 -5.33 13.44 -25.13
C ALA A 44 -5.55 12.16 -24.31
N TYR A 45 -5.89 11.04 -24.96
CA TYR A 45 -6.00 9.74 -24.30
C TYR A 45 -4.64 9.25 -23.81
N GLU A 46 -3.60 9.29 -24.65
CA GLU A 46 -2.25 8.87 -24.30
C GLU A 46 -1.67 9.71 -23.16
N GLU A 47 -1.84 11.03 -23.23
CA GLU A 47 -1.42 11.94 -22.17
C GLU A 47 -2.16 11.65 -20.87
N GLY A 48 -3.50 11.56 -20.93
CA GLY A 48 -4.34 11.25 -19.78
C GLY A 48 -3.99 9.90 -19.14
N PHE A 49 -3.75 8.87 -19.95
CA PHE A 49 -3.33 7.56 -19.48
C PHE A 49 -1.95 7.62 -18.82
N LYS A 50 -0.98 8.30 -19.44
CA LYS A 50 0.37 8.48 -18.89
C LYS A 50 0.36 9.21 -17.56
N ILE A 51 -0.42 10.29 -17.44
CA ILE A 51 -0.60 11.02 -16.18
C ILE A 51 -1.26 10.12 -15.13
N GLY A 52 -2.33 9.41 -15.50
CA GLY A 52 -3.06 8.51 -14.61
C GLY A 52 -2.17 7.39 -14.05
N VAL A 53 -1.35 6.76 -14.90
CA VAL A 53 -0.37 5.74 -14.49
C VAL A 53 0.68 6.32 -13.55
N GLN A 54 1.20 7.51 -13.84
CA GLN A 54 2.21 8.15 -13.00
C GLN A 54 1.67 8.57 -11.63
N GLN A 55 0.42 9.06 -11.57
CA GLN A 55 -0.18 9.54 -10.34
C GLN A 55 -0.69 8.39 -9.46
N GLY A 56 -1.39 7.41 -10.05
CA GLY A 56 -1.91 6.24 -9.32
C GLY A 56 -0.81 5.41 -8.65
N ASN A 57 0.36 5.29 -9.30
CA ASN A 57 1.49 4.56 -8.74
C ASN A 57 2.05 5.19 -7.45
N LYS A 58 2.07 6.52 -7.35
CA LYS A 58 2.61 7.20 -6.16
C LYS A 58 1.66 7.08 -4.98
N GLU A 59 0.38 7.37 -5.19
CA GLU A 59 -0.64 7.30 -4.13
C GLU A 59 -0.79 5.86 -3.61
N GLY A 60 -0.86 4.87 -4.52
CA GLY A 60 -0.92 3.46 -4.15
C GLY A 60 0.33 2.99 -3.40
N TYR A 61 1.52 3.42 -3.84
CA TYR A 61 2.77 3.12 -3.14
C TYR A 61 2.79 3.70 -1.73
N HIS A 62 2.43 4.98 -1.57
CA HIS A 62 2.41 5.63 -0.26
C HIS A 62 1.43 4.93 0.68
N LEU A 63 0.20 4.66 0.22
CA LEU A 63 -0.80 3.96 1.02
C LEU A 63 -0.31 2.57 1.43
N GLY A 64 0.22 1.78 0.49
CA GLY A 64 0.76 0.46 0.77
C GLY A 64 1.94 0.49 1.73
N PHE A 65 2.85 1.46 1.57
CA PHE A 65 4.01 1.64 2.46
C PHE A 65 3.59 1.99 3.88
N HIS A 66 2.70 2.97 4.04
CA HIS A 66 2.18 3.35 5.36
C HIS A 66 1.47 2.18 6.02
N ARG A 67 0.56 1.52 5.29
CA ARG A 67 -0.22 0.40 5.83
C ARG A 67 0.67 -0.80 6.18
N GLY A 68 1.61 -1.14 5.32
CA GLY A 68 2.59 -2.20 5.58
C GLY A 68 3.46 -1.91 6.79
N SER A 69 3.90 -0.65 6.96
CA SER A 69 4.69 -0.22 8.12
C SER A 69 3.91 -0.36 9.43
N GLU A 70 2.62 0.00 9.44
CA GLU A 70 1.75 -0.17 10.61
C GLU A 70 1.59 -1.63 11.02
N ILE A 71 1.30 -2.50 10.05
CA ILE A 71 1.15 -3.94 10.26
C ILE A 71 2.49 -4.53 10.77
N GLY A 72 3.60 -4.14 10.15
CA GLY A 72 4.94 -4.57 10.56
C GLY A 72 5.28 -4.16 11.99
N ALA A 73 4.94 -2.92 12.38
CA ALA A 73 5.13 -2.45 13.74
C ALA A 73 4.27 -3.23 14.76
N GLU A 74 3.02 -3.55 14.41
CA GLU A 74 2.13 -4.37 15.25
C GLU A 74 2.66 -5.80 15.42
N ILE A 75 3.07 -6.46 14.32
CA ILE A 75 3.66 -7.81 14.34
C ILE A 75 4.95 -7.82 15.17
N GLY A 76 5.84 -6.83 14.97
CA GLY A 76 7.09 -6.70 15.71
C GLY A 76 6.86 -6.49 17.21
N PHE A 77 5.86 -5.69 17.58
CA PHE A 77 5.46 -5.53 18.98
C PHE A 77 5.00 -6.86 19.60
N TYR A 78 4.12 -7.60 18.92
CA TYR A 78 3.69 -8.91 19.42
C TYR A 78 4.85 -9.89 19.57
N LEU A 79 5.77 -9.92 18.61
CA LEU A 79 6.96 -10.76 18.68
C LEU A 79 7.81 -10.42 19.91
N GLY A 80 8.10 -9.14 20.16
CA GLY A 80 8.88 -8.72 21.31
C GLY A 80 8.24 -9.09 22.66
N VAL A 81 6.92 -8.95 22.77
CA VAL A 81 6.17 -9.40 23.95
C VAL A 81 6.30 -10.92 24.10
N VAL A 82 6.05 -11.67 23.03
CA VAL A 82 6.09 -13.14 23.04
C VAL A 82 7.47 -13.65 23.46
N GLU A 83 8.54 -13.11 22.87
CA GLU A 83 9.91 -13.50 23.21
C GLU A 83 10.25 -13.20 24.67
N LYS A 84 9.82 -12.04 25.18
CA LYS A 84 10.08 -11.69 26.58
C LYS A 84 9.40 -12.63 27.56
N TYR A 85 8.14 -13.00 27.31
CA TYR A 85 7.42 -13.93 28.18
C TYR A 85 7.91 -15.37 28.05
N LEU A 86 8.34 -15.79 26.86
CA LEU A 86 8.97 -17.10 26.68
C LEU A 86 10.27 -17.23 27.49
N GLU A 87 11.12 -16.20 27.50
CA GLU A 87 12.33 -16.13 28.33
C GLU A 87 12.00 -16.17 29.84
N LEU A 88 10.98 -15.43 30.27
CA LEU A 88 10.54 -15.43 31.67
C LEU A 88 10.05 -16.82 32.11
N TYR A 89 9.30 -17.52 31.25
CA TYR A 89 8.76 -18.84 31.57
C TYR A 89 9.78 -19.97 31.40
N SER A 90 10.79 -19.83 30.53
CA SER A 90 11.87 -20.83 30.42
C SER A 90 12.71 -20.93 31.69
N ASN A 91 12.80 -19.84 32.46
CA ASN A 91 13.54 -19.79 33.73
C ASN A 91 12.70 -20.28 34.93
N SER A 92 11.42 -20.62 34.71
CA SER A 92 10.51 -21.06 35.76
C SER A 92 10.13 -22.54 35.60
N THR A 93 10.13 -23.29 36.71
CA THR A 93 9.72 -24.71 36.74
C THR A 93 8.26 -24.90 37.14
N ASP A 94 7.49 -23.81 37.22
CA ASP A 94 6.12 -23.84 37.72
C ASP A 94 5.15 -24.32 36.63
N GLU A 95 4.45 -25.44 36.89
CA GLU A 95 3.51 -26.06 35.94
C GLU A 95 2.41 -25.10 35.49
N LYS A 96 2.07 -24.07 36.29
CA LYS A 96 1.06 -23.08 35.92
C LYS A 96 1.38 -22.33 34.62
N PHE A 97 2.64 -22.28 34.22
CA PHE A 97 3.09 -21.61 33.00
C PHE A 97 3.17 -22.53 31.77
N SER A 98 2.95 -23.84 31.93
CA SER A 98 3.00 -24.81 30.82
C SER A 98 2.02 -24.45 29.68
N LYS A 99 0.77 -24.16 30.03
CA LYS A 99 -0.28 -23.80 29.05
C LYS A 99 -0.06 -22.42 28.40
N PRO A 100 0.26 -21.34 29.15
CA PRO A 100 0.68 -20.07 28.56
C PRO A 100 1.90 -20.21 27.64
N LYS A 101 2.92 -20.98 28.04
CA LYS A 101 4.13 -21.20 27.25
C LYS A 101 3.83 -21.86 25.91
N SER A 102 3.04 -22.94 25.89
CA SER A 102 2.61 -23.57 24.64
C SER A 102 1.80 -22.62 23.75
N SER A 103 0.95 -21.79 24.36
CA SER A 103 0.15 -20.81 23.60
C SER A 103 1.03 -19.69 23.00
N LEU A 104 2.08 -19.28 23.70
CA LEU A 104 3.11 -18.35 23.22
C LEU A 104 3.94 -18.94 22.09
N GLU A 105 4.35 -20.21 22.17
CA GLU A 105 5.09 -20.90 21.10
C GLU A 105 4.26 -20.97 19.81
N ASN A 106 2.97 -21.33 19.93
CA ASN A 106 2.05 -21.32 18.79
C ASN A 106 1.89 -19.92 18.19
N LEU A 107 1.84 -18.88 19.04
CA LEU A 107 1.75 -17.50 18.57
C LEU A 107 3.05 -17.06 17.87
N LYS A 108 4.21 -17.43 18.42
CA LYS A 108 5.52 -17.18 17.80
C LYS A 108 5.60 -17.82 16.41
N LYS A 109 5.10 -19.05 16.25
CA LYS A 109 5.03 -19.73 14.96
C LYS A 109 4.19 -18.93 13.96
N ASN A 110 2.96 -18.55 14.33
CA ASN A 110 2.07 -17.78 13.46
C ASN A 110 2.66 -16.41 13.09
N LEU A 111 3.34 -15.74 14.02
CA LEU A 111 4.06 -14.50 13.76
C LEU A 111 5.22 -14.70 12.76
N SER A 112 5.92 -15.84 12.83
CA SER A 112 7.03 -16.15 11.93
C SER A 112 6.58 -16.57 10.52
N GLU A 113 5.40 -17.18 10.41
CA GLU A 113 4.76 -17.61 9.17
C GLU A 113 3.93 -16.50 8.52
N PHE A 114 3.84 -15.32 9.15
CA PHE A 114 3.10 -14.20 8.61
C PHE A 114 3.64 -13.79 7.22
N PRO A 115 2.78 -13.53 6.22
CA PRO A 115 3.19 -13.25 4.85
C PRO A 115 4.14 -12.04 4.78
N ARG A 116 5.28 -12.23 4.10
CA ARG A 116 6.28 -11.16 3.90
C ARG A 116 6.12 -10.41 2.58
N SER A 117 5.29 -10.93 1.68
CA SER A 117 4.98 -10.36 0.39
C SER A 117 3.48 -10.35 0.18
N ASN A 118 2.97 -9.31 -0.47
CA ASN A 118 1.58 -9.26 -0.88
C ASN A 118 1.35 -10.27 -2.02
N SER A 119 0.46 -11.23 -1.82
CA SER A 119 0.03 -12.22 -2.81
C SER A 119 -1.48 -12.13 -2.96
N ALA A 120 -1.99 -12.25 -4.18
CA ALA A 120 -3.44 -12.25 -4.43
C ALA A 120 -4.16 -13.47 -3.82
N GLU A 121 -3.42 -14.53 -3.49
CA GLU A 121 -3.96 -15.77 -2.93
C GLU A 121 -4.10 -15.73 -1.40
N ILE A 122 -3.45 -14.75 -0.74
CA ILE A 122 -3.32 -14.71 0.71
C ILE A 122 -4.02 -13.48 1.25
N ASP A 123 -5.03 -13.69 2.08
CA ASP A 123 -5.63 -12.61 2.85
C ASP A 123 -4.75 -12.25 4.06
N VAL A 124 -3.93 -11.21 3.88
CA VAL A 124 -3.03 -10.69 4.92
C VAL A 124 -3.81 -10.13 6.11
N PHE A 125 -5.02 -9.60 5.89
CA PHE A 125 -5.84 -9.02 6.95
C PHE A 125 -6.50 -10.10 7.81
N GLU A 126 -6.98 -11.17 7.19
CA GLU A 126 -7.49 -12.33 7.93
C GLU A 126 -6.39 -12.96 8.80
N ALA A 127 -5.19 -13.15 8.23
CA ALA A 127 -4.03 -13.65 8.98
C ALA A 127 -3.68 -12.73 10.16
N LEU A 128 -3.74 -11.41 9.96
CA LEU A 128 -3.46 -10.42 10.99
C LEU A 128 -4.52 -10.44 12.11
N ASP A 129 -5.79 -10.58 11.76
CA ASP A 129 -6.88 -10.66 12.73
C ASP A 129 -6.83 -11.95 13.55
N ALA A 130 -6.43 -13.07 12.94
CA ALA A 130 -6.15 -14.31 13.65
C ALA A 130 -5.02 -14.12 14.69
N ILE A 131 -3.92 -13.46 14.31
CA ILE A 131 -2.81 -13.14 15.22
C ILE A 131 -3.28 -12.22 16.35
N ARG A 132 -4.06 -11.17 16.06
CA ARG A 132 -4.62 -10.25 17.08
C ARG A 132 -5.50 -10.98 18.08
N ALA A 133 -6.37 -11.88 17.61
CA ALA A 133 -7.24 -12.67 18.47
C ALA A 133 -6.43 -13.62 19.36
N GLN A 134 -5.43 -14.29 18.80
CA GLN A 134 -4.53 -15.16 19.55
C GLN A 134 -3.70 -14.38 20.57
N PHE A 135 -3.16 -13.22 20.23
CA PHE A 135 -2.41 -12.37 21.15
C PHE A 135 -3.27 -11.96 22.36
N LYS A 136 -4.52 -11.51 22.13
CA LYS A 136 -5.47 -11.19 23.21
C LYS A 136 -5.74 -12.40 24.10
N LYS A 137 -5.93 -13.58 23.51
CA LYS A 137 -6.14 -14.84 24.24
C LYS A 137 -4.94 -15.18 25.12
N VAL A 138 -3.72 -15.03 24.61
CA VAL A 138 -2.49 -15.28 25.37
C VAL A 138 -2.32 -14.27 26.51
N CYS A 139 -2.60 -12.99 26.28
CA CYS A 139 -2.59 -11.97 27.34
C CYS A 139 -3.57 -12.32 28.48
N ALA A 140 -4.78 -12.77 28.14
CA ALA A 140 -5.77 -13.20 29.13
C ALA A 140 -5.29 -14.43 29.94
N GLN A 141 -4.63 -15.40 29.29
CA GLN A 141 -4.05 -16.57 29.97
C GLN A 141 -2.92 -16.19 30.93
N MET A 142 -2.10 -15.21 30.56
CA MET A 142 -1.02 -14.68 31.40
C MET A 142 -1.52 -13.71 32.47
N LYS A 143 -2.80 -13.32 32.44
CA LYS A 143 -3.43 -12.30 33.31
C LYS A 143 -2.74 -10.94 33.22
N VAL A 144 -2.30 -10.56 32.03
CA VAL A 144 -1.65 -9.27 31.75
C VAL A 144 -2.52 -8.42 30.83
N ASN A 145 -2.49 -7.11 31.04
CA ASN A 145 -3.17 -6.16 30.17
C ASN A 145 -2.14 -5.48 29.26
N ILE A 146 -1.87 -6.12 28.12
CA ILE A 146 -0.94 -5.62 27.11
C ILE A 146 -1.73 -5.42 25.82
N SER A 147 -1.60 -4.23 25.24
CA SER A 147 -2.19 -3.90 23.95
C SER A 147 -1.21 -3.09 23.11
N TYR A 148 -1.24 -3.29 21.80
CA TYR A 148 -0.45 -2.48 20.88
C TYR A 148 -0.85 -0.99 20.97
N PRO A 149 0.08 -0.06 21.28
CA PRO A 149 -0.23 1.35 21.52
C PRO A 149 -0.58 2.13 20.24
N GLY A 150 -0.16 1.67 19.06
CA GLY A 150 -0.37 2.37 17.79
C GLY A 150 -1.80 2.34 17.24
N LYS A 151 -2.80 1.92 18.03
CA LYS A 151 -4.19 1.77 17.58
C LYS A 151 -4.99 3.07 17.42
N SER A 152 -4.49 4.21 17.90
CA SER A 152 -5.32 5.43 18.07
C SER A 152 -5.47 6.35 16.86
N ASN A 153 -4.82 6.08 15.72
CA ASN A 153 -4.81 7.02 14.58
C ASN A 153 -5.65 6.58 13.37
N MET A 154 -6.62 5.70 13.57
CA MET A 154 -7.34 5.04 12.47
C MET A 154 -8.74 5.63 12.28
N SER A 155 -8.80 6.87 11.82
CA SER A 155 -9.96 7.39 11.09
C SER A 155 -9.51 7.72 9.66
N PHE A 156 -10.06 7.01 8.69
CA PHE A 156 -10.30 7.57 7.36
C PHE A 156 -11.75 8.05 7.33
#